data_AF-A0A524MT89-F1
#
_entry.id   AF-A0A524MT89-F1
#
_cell.length_a   1.000
_cell.length_b   1.000
_cell.length_c   1.000
_cell.angle_alpha   90.00
_cell.angle_beta   90.00
_cell.angle_gamma   90.00
#
_symmetry.space_group_name_H-M   'P 1'
#
loop_
_entity.id
_entity.type
_entity.pdbx_description
1 polymer ?
#
loop_
_entity_poly.entity_id
_entity_poly.type
_entity_poly.pdbx_seq_one_letter_code
_entity_poly.pdbx_strand_id
1 'polypeptide(L)' 'MSLSVMMHLRKITNIDKVTFALLLEEGKARITELEFHLTLTKMQIKQALTQLVAQGIVAYEVSTHQYMLI' A
#
# COMPACT_ATOMS: atom_id res chain seq x y z
N MET A 1 -20.27 22.30 -24.89
CA MET A 1 -20.86 22.48 -23.54
C MET A 1 -20.22 21.46 -22.61
N SER A 2 -19.60 21.99 -21.55
CA SER A 2 -19.07 21.37 -20.32
C SER A 2 -18.33 20.02 -20.42
N LEU A 3 -16.99 20.12 -20.38
CA LEU A 3 -16.09 19.20 -19.65
C LEU A 3 -16.53 19.15 -18.17
N SER A 4 -17.70 18.56 -17.91
CA SER A 4 -18.37 18.62 -16.62
C SER A 4 -17.72 17.65 -15.65
N VAL A 5 -16.57 18.06 -15.10
CA VAL A 5 -16.30 18.02 -13.66
C VAL A 5 -16.71 16.70 -12.99
N MET A 6 -16.25 15.58 -13.53
CA MET A 6 -16.21 14.29 -12.82
C MET A 6 -14.77 13.96 -12.44
N MET A 7 -14.05 14.96 -11.91
CA MET A 7 -13.08 14.68 -10.88
C MET A 7 -13.85 14.18 -9.65
N HIS A 8 -14.33 12.93 -9.71
CA HIS A 8 -14.59 12.20 -8.49
C HIS A 8 -13.25 12.20 -7.75
N LEU A 9 -13.19 12.90 -6.62
CA LEU A 9 -12.14 12.69 -5.64
C LEU A 9 -12.13 11.19 -5.34
N ARG A 10 -11.27 10.44 -6.03
CA ARG A 10 -11.20 8.99 -5.92
C ARG A 10 -10.90 8.71 -4.46
N LYS A 11 -11.80 8.01 -3.78
CA LYS A 11 -11.62 7.69 -2.36
C LYS A 11 -10.33 6.88 -2.25
N ILE A 12 -9.32 7.47 -1.60
CA ILE A 12 -8.04 6.81 -1.36
C ILE A 12 -8.30 5.61 -0.44
N THR A 13 -8.08 4.42 -0.97
CA THR A 13 -8.27 3.14 -0.26
C THR A 13 -7.07 2.82 0.64
N ASN A 14 -7.21 1.83 1.51
CA ASN A 14 -6.09 1.35 2.32
C ASN A 14 -4.99 0.73 1.44
N ILE A 15 -5.36 0.11 0.31
CA ILE A 15 -4.40 -0.40 -0.68
C ILE A 15 -3.59 0.75 -1.26
N ASP A 16 -4.26 1.84 -1.67
CA ASP A 16 -3.57 3.01 -2.21
C ASP A 16 -2.58 3.57 -1.18
N LYS A 17 -3.01 3.74 0.07
CA LYS A 17 -2.15 4.23 1.16
C LYS A 17 -0.92 3.35 1.38
N VAL A 18 -1.11 2.03 1.45
CA VAL A 18 -0.01 1.07 1.65
C VAL A 18 0.94 1.04 0.45
N THR A 19 0.41 1.14 -0.77
CA THR A 19 1.21 1.23 -1.99
C THR A 19 2.07 2.50 -2.00
N PHE A 20 1.47 3.65 -1.65
CA PHE A 20 2.23 4.91 -1.53
C PHE A 20 3.30 4.84 -0.44
N ALA A 21 3.00 4.25 0.72
CA ALA A 21 3.99 4.09 1.79
C ALA A 21 5.16 3.21 1.34
N LEU A 22 4.91 2.10 0.64
CA LEU A 22 5.96 1.27 0.06
C LEU A 22 6.83 2.05 -0.94
N LEU A 23 6.23 2.91 -1.78
CA LEU A 23 6.98 3.74 -2.72
C LEU A 23 7.88 4.77 -2.01
N LEU A 24 7.44 5.32 -0.88
CA LEU A 24 8.25 6.24 -0.08
C LEU A 24 9.45 5.53 0.58
N GLU A 25 9.27 4.28 1.00
CA GLU A 25 10.32 3.42 1.56
C GLU A 25 11.17 2.73 0.47
N GLU A 26 11.44 3.40 -0.64
CA GLU A 26 12.24 2.89 -1.77
C GLU A 26 11.76 1.54 -2.34
N GLY A 27 10.46 1.27 -2.20
CA GLY A 27 9.84 0.02 -2.63
C GLY A 27 10.05 -1.16 -1.70
N LYS A 28 10.63 -0.98 -0.51
CA LYS A 28 10.93 -2.08 0.43
C LYS A 28 10.71 -1.68 1.90
N ALA A 29 9.76 -2.32 2.56
CA ALA A 29 9.46 -2.03 3.97
C ALA A 29 9.00 -3.25 4.78
N ARG A 30 9.22 -3.21 6.08
CA ARG A 30 8.56 -4.06 7.09
C ARG A 30 7.20 -3.47 7.46
N ILE A 31 6.29 -4.31 7.96
CA ILE A 31 4.97 -3.84 8.43
C ILE A 31 5.11 -2.74 9.50
N THR A 32 6.08 -2.86 10.40
CA THR A 32 6.30 -1.89 11.48
C THR A 32 6.73 -0.51 10.97
N GLU A 33 7.44 -0.47 9.84
CA GLU A 33 7.82 0.78 9.18
C GLU A 33 6.56 1.39 8.55
N LEU A 34 5.76 0.59 7.83
CA LEU A 34 4.49 1.04 7.25
C LEU A 34 3.47 1.52 8.30
N GLU A 35 3.45 0.91 9.49
CA GLU A 35 2.61 1.33 10.62
C GLU A 35 2.96 2.75 11.11
N PHE A 36 4.23 3.17 11.01
CA PHE A 36 4.65 4.51 11.41
C PHE A 36 4.14 5.58 10.43
N HIS A 37 4.15 5.28 9.13
CA HIS A 37 3.75 6.22 8.09
C HIS A 37 2.24 6.33 7.88
N LEU A 38 1.48 5.34 8.33
CA LEU A 38 0.05 5.21 8.04
C LEU A 38 -0.79 5.31 9.30
N THR A 39 -1.89 6.06 9.23
CA THR A 39 -2.95 6.06 10.25
C THR A 39 -3.84 4.80 10.19
N LEU A 40 -3.24 3.67 9.83
CA LEU A 40 -3.90 2.37 9.66
C LEU A 40 -3.47 1.42 10.78
N THR A 41 -4.37 0.50 11.15
CA THR A 41 -3.99 -0.57 12.07
C THR A 41 -3.12 -1.61 11.37
N LYS A 42 -2.32 -2.36 12.15
CA LYS A 42 -1.56 -3.52 11.67
C LYS A 42 -2.36 -4.45 10.77
N MET A 43 -3.61 -4.71 11.17
CA MET A 43 -4.50 -5.63 10.48
C MET A 43 -4.90 -5.08 9.11
N GLN A 44 -5.20 -3.78 9.01
CA GLN A 44 -5.53 -3.13 7.74
C GLN A 44 -4.33 -3.11 6.78
N ILE A 45 -3.13 -2.85 7.31
CA ILE A 45 -1.88 -2.89 6.53
C ILE A 45 -1.62 -4.31 6.03
N LYS A 46 -1.74 -5.33 6.89
CA LYS A 46 -1.61 -6.73 6.50
C LYS A 46 -2.60 -7.12 5.41
N GLN A 47 -3.88 -6.76 5.56
CA GLN A 47 -4.90 -7.07 4.56
C GLN A 47 -4.58 -6.45 3.19
N ALA A 48 -4.14 -5.19 3.17
CA ALA A 48 -3.73 -4.52 1.94
C ALA A 48 -2.49 -5.19 1.31
N LEU A 49 -1.46 -5.49 2.12
CA LEU A 49 -0.25 -6.18 1.64
C LEU A 49 -0.56 -7.58 1.11
N THR A 50 -1.43 -8.34 1.78
CA THR A 50 -1.88 -9.65 1.29
C THR A 50 -2.56 -9.54 -0.07
N GLN A 51 -3.38 -8.51 -0.27
CA GLN A 51 -4.02 -8.28 -1.57
C GLN A 51 -3.01 -7.88 -2.64
N LEU A 52 -2.05 -7.00 -2.33
CA LEU A 52 -0.98 -6.61 -3.25
C LEU A 52 -0.08 -7.80 -3.63
N VAL A 53 0.19 -8.70 -2.69
CA VAL A 53 0.92 -9.95 -2.94
C VAL A 53 0.12 -10.88 -3.85
N ALA A 54 -1.18 -11.06 -3.58
CA ALA A 54 -2.05 -11.87 -4.43
C ALA A 54 -2.19 -11.32 -5.86
N GLN A 55 -2.05 -9.99 -6.03
CA GLN A 55 -2.04 -9.32 -7.33
C GLN A 55 -0.68 -9.36 -8.03
N GLY A 56 0.37 -9.87 -7.37
CA GLY A 56 1.73 -9.90 -7.93
C GLY A 56 2.41 -8.54 -7.99
N ILE A 57 1.92 -7.54 -7.23
CA ILE A 57 2.51 -6.19 -7.16
C ILE A 57 3.60 -6.13 -6.09
N VAL A 58 3.46 -6.94 -5.04
CA VAL A 58 4.38 -6.99 -3.91
C VAL A 58 4.85 -8.41 -3.66
N ALA A 59 6.15 -8.61 -3.44
CA ALA A 59 6.72 -9.86 -2.92
C ALA A 59 6.88 -9.76 -1.40
N TYR A 60 6.64 -10.87 -0.69
CA TYR A 60 6.99 -10.99 0.73
C TYR A 60 8.19 -11.91 0.93
N GLU A 61 9.25 -11.39 1.52
CA GLU A 61 10.45 -12.15 1.88
C GLU A 61 10.38 -12.60 3.35
N VAL A 62 10.28 -13.91 3.55
CA VAL A 62 10.07 -14.52 4.88
C VAL A 62 11.30 -14.39 5.78
N SER A 63 12.51 -14.50 5.22
CA SER A 63 13.77 -14.43 5.99
C SER A 63 13.96 -13.07 6.66
N THR A 64 13.54 -12.00 6.01
CA THR A 64 13.74 -10.60 6.45
C THR A 64 12.46 -9.93 6.95
N HIS A 65 11.31 -10.58 6.76
CA HIS A 65 9.96 -10.06 7.03
C HIS A 65 9.67 -8.75 6.27
N GLN A 66 10.18 -8.64 5.05
CA GLN A 66 10.05 -7.44 4.22
C GLN A 66 9.10 -7.64 3.05
N TYR A 67 8.41 -6.58 2.70
CA TYR A 67 7.57 -6.47 1.51
C TYR A 67 8.30 -5.63 0.47
N MET A 68 8.34 -6.08 -0.78
CA MET A 68 9.07 -5.45 -1.87
C MET A 68 8.15 -5.25 -3.07
N LEU A 69 8.14 -4.07 -3.68
CA LEU A 69 7.48 -3.85 -4.97
C LEU A 69 8.17 -4.69 -6.06
N ILE A 70 7.37 -5.28 -6.95
CA ILE A 70 7.82 -6.09 -8.11
C ILE A 70 7.80 -5.25 -9.38
#